data_AF-A0A8J7PZ08-F1
#
_entry.id   AF-A0A8J7PZ08-F1
#
_cell.length_a   1.000
_cell.length_b   1.000
_cell.length_c   1.000
_cell.angle_alpha   90.00
_cell.angle_beta   90.00
_cell.angle_gamma   90.00
#
_symmetry.space_group_name_H-M   'P 1'
#
loop_
_entity.id
_entity.type
_entity.pdbx_description
1 polymer ?
#
loop_
_entity_poly.entity_id
_entity_poly.type
_entity_poly.pdbx_seq_one_letter_code
_entity_poly.pdbx_strand_id
1 'polypeptide(L)' 'MQEQNEQPSAKPGDPADAARHGQQQAIDASLAGLDELAELPIAEHVGRFDAVHGALTNALASIDKV' A
#
# COMPACT_ATOMS: atom_id res chain seq x y z
N MET A 1 25.94 -25.76 7.40
CA MET A 1 25.14 -25.29 6.24
C MET A 1 23.68 -25.61 6.53
N GLN A 2 22.98 -24.72 7.24
CA GLN A 2 21.53 -24.49 7.27
C GLN A 2 21.16 -23.78 8.58
N GLU A 3 21.43 -22.47 8.64
CA GLU A 3 20.72 -21.57 9.55
C GLU A 3 19.88 -20.70 8.60
N GLN A 4 18.81 -21.33 8.09
CA GLN A 4 17.79 -20.66 7.32
C GLN A 4 17.03 -19.77 8.30
N ASN A 5 17.42 -18.51 8.33
CA ASN A 5 16.66 -17.34 8.73
C ASN A 5 15.17 -17.66 8.99
N GLU A 6 14.86 -18.04 10.23
CA GLU A 6 13.51 -18.32 10.70
C GLU A 6 12.73 -17.00 10.68
N GLN A 7 12.08 -16.71 9.55
CA GLN A 7 11.00 -15.73 9.52
C GLN A 7 10.02 -16.10 10.64
N PRO A 8 9.69 -15.17 11.56
CA PRO A 8 8.72 -15.46 12.60
C PRO A 8 7.40 -15.82 11.91
N SER A 9 6.91 -17.02 12.21
CA SER A 9 5.68 -17.58 11.64
C SER A 9 4.51 -16.62 11.86
N ALA A 10 4.12 -15.89 10.81
CA ALA A 10 2.81 -15.25 10.76
C ALA A 10 1.77 -16.38 10.74
N LYS A 11 0.95 -16.48 11.79
CA LYS A 11 -0.22 -17.37 11.78
C LYS A 11 -1.11 -16.99 10.58
N PRO A 12 -1.55 -17.94 9.74
CA PRO A 12 -2.67 -17.67 8.85
C PRO A 12 -3.91 -17.37 9.71
N GLY A 13 -4.60 -16.25 9.46
CA GLY A 13 -6.04 -16.22 9.75
C GLY A 13 -6.61 -15.08 10.57
N ASP A 14 -5.98 -13.90 10.67
CA ASP A 14 -6.75 -12.72 11.05
C ASP A 14 -7.13 -11.92 9.80
N PRO A 15 -8.41 -11.86 9.40
CA PRO A 15 -8.85 -11.13 8.21
C PRO A 15 -8.54 -9.64 8.30
N ALA A 16 -8.42 -9.09 9.52
CA ALA A 16 -8.00 -7.70 9.73
C ALA A 16 -6.54 -7.47 9.36
N ASP A 17 -5.67 -8.45 9.59
CA ASP A 17 -4.23 -8.36 9.29
C ASP A 17 -3.97 -8.47 7.78
N ALA A 18 -4.69 -9.36 7.10
CA ALA A 18 -4.67 -9.45 5.64
C ALA A 18 -5.19 -8.17 4.97
N ALA A 19 -6.25 -7.55 5.51
CA ALA A 19 -6.78 -6.30 5.01
C ALA A 19 -5.78 -5.13 5.16
N ARG A 20 -5.11 -5.03 6.32
CA ARG A 20 -4.05 -4.04 6.56
C ARG A 20 -2.87 -4.22 5.63
N HIS A 21 -2.44 -5.46 5.40
CA HIS A 21 -1.38 -5.76 4.43
C HIS A 21 -1.76 -5.37 3.00
N GLY A 22 -3.00 -5.64 2.58
CA GLY A 22 -3.49 -5.21 1.26
C GLY A 22 -3.53 -3.69 1.11
N GLN A 23 -3.88 -2.96 2.17
CA GLN A 23 -3.85 -1.49 2.18
C GLN A 23 -2.43 -0.94 2.08
N GLN A 24 -1.50 -1.52 2.84
CA GLN A 24 -0.10 -1.12 2.77
C GLN A 24 0.46 -1.31 1.35
N GLN A 25 0.19 -2.46 0.73
CA GLN A 25 0.61 -2.72 -0.66
C GLN A 25 -0.01 -1.73 -1.66
N ALA A 26 -1.27 -1.34 -1.48
CA ALA A 26 -1.93 -0.35 -2.34
C ALA A 26 -1.30 1.05 -2.20
N ILE A 27 -0.92 1.44 -0.98
CA ILE A 27 -0.22 2.70 -0.70
C ILE A 27 1.17 2.65 -1.34
N ASP A 28 1.94 1.58 -1.10
CA ASP A 28 3.29 1.43 -1.64
C ASP A 28 3.30 1.46 -3.18
N ALA A 29 2.34 0.79 -3.82
CA ALA A 29 2.18 0.82 -5.28
C ALA A 29 1.84 2.23 -5.81
N SER A 30 1.01 2.98 -5.08
CA SER A 30 0.65 4.34 -5.47
C SER A 30 1.84 5.30 -5.32
N LEU A 31 2.64 5.12 -4.27
CA LEU A 31 3.87 5.90 -4.04
C LEU A 31 4.96 5.59 -5.07
N ALA A 32 5.17 4.32 -5.41
CA ALA A 32 6.08 3.93 -6.50
C ALA A 32 5.66 4.57 -7.83
N GLY A 33 4.36 4.76 -8.05
CA GLY A 33 3.82 5.49 -9.20
C GLY A 33 4.19 6.98 -9.25
N LEU A 34 4.72 7.55 -8.16
CA LEU A 34 5.23 8.92 -8.11
C LEU A 34 6.74 9.02 -8.41
N ASP A 35 7.51 7.94 -8.32
CA ASP A 35 8.96 7.98 -8.54
C ASP A 35 9.31 8.39 -9.99
N GLU A 36 8.45 8.02 -10.94
CA GLU A 36 8.59 8.35 -12.37
C GLU A 36 7.76 9.59 -12.79
N LEU A 37 7.18 10.31 -11.83
CA LEU A 37 6.22 11.40 -12.12
C LEU A 37 6.83 12.51 -13.00
N ALA A 38 8.11 12.81 -12.79
CA ALA A 38 8.84 13.84 -13.53
C ALA A 38 9.01 13.49 -15.03
N GLU A 39 8.92 12.22 -15.39
CA GLU A 39 9.03 11.73 -16.77
C GLU A 39 7.67 11.76 -17.51
N LEU A 40 6.58 11.94 -16.76
CA LEU A 40 5.22 11.98 -17.30
C LEU A 40 4.80 13.40 -17.69
N PRO A 41 3.87 13.56 -18.65
CA PRO A 41 3.25 14.84 -18.92
C PRO A 41 2.57 15.40 -17.67
N ILE A 42 2.65 16.72 -17.46
CA ILE A 42 2.04 17.41 -16.30
C ILE A 42 0.54 17.10 -16.15
N ALA A 43 -0.16 16.89 -17.28
CA ALA A 43 -1.57 16.50 -17.27
C ALA A 43 -1.85 15.19 -16.50
N GLU A 44 -0.87 14.28 -16.47
CA GLU A 44 -0.97 13.00 -15.75
C GLU A 44 -0.66 13.14 -14.25
N HIS A 45 -0.03 14.24 -13.83
CA HIS A 45 0.43 14.39 -12.45
C HIS A 45 -0.73 14.37 -11.46
N VAL A 46 -1.81 15.08 -11.79
CA VAL A 46 -3.02 15.14 -10.96
C VAL A 46 -3.60 13.74 -10.74
N GLY A 47 -3.69 12.93 -11.80
CA GLY A 47 -4.20 11.56 -11.69
C GLY A 47 -3.35 10.66 -10.79
N ARG A 48 -2.02 10.83 -10.83
CA ARG A 48 -1.10 10.09 -9.95
C ARG A 48 -1.24 10.50 -8.48
N PHE A 49 -1.37 11.79 -8.20
CA PHE A 49 -1.63 12.28 -6.85
C PHE A 49 -3.01 11.88 -6.33
N ASP A 50 -4.05 11.91 -7.18
CA ASP A 50 -5.39 11.47 -6.83
C ASP A 50 -5.43 9.98 -6.48
N ALA A 51 -4.64 9.14 -7.16
CA ALA A 51 -4.52 7.72 -6.82
C ALA A 51 -3.93 7.52 -5.41
N VAL A 52 -2.87 8.25 -5.06
CA VAL A 52 -2.26 8.22 -3.72
C VAL A 52 -3.25 8.71 -2.66
N HIS A 53 -3.94 9.81 -2.94
CA HIS A 53 -4.94 10.36 -2.03
C HIS A 53 -6.08 9.35 -1.80
N GLY A 54 -6.60 8.73 -2.85
CA GLY A 54 -7.64 7.71 -2.76
C GLY A 54 -7.19 6.48 -1.97
N ALA A 55 -5.97 5.99 -2.17
CA ALA A 55 -5.41 4.87 -1.41
C ALA A 55 -5.33 5.19 0.09
N LEU A 56 -4.87 6.38 0.45
CA LEU A 56 -4.78 6.82 1.84
C LEU A 56 -6.17 7.01 2.46
N THR A 57 -7.11 7.65 1.77
CA THR A 57 -8.49 7.82 2.23
C THR A 57 -9.15 6.47 2.50
N ASN A 58 -8.96 5.50 1.60
CA ASN A 58 -9.50 4.14 1.78
C ASN A 58 -8.91 3.43 2.99
N ALA A 59 -7.59 3.55 3.20
CA ALA A 59 -6.93 2.97 4.37
C ALA A 59 -7.45 3.61 5.68
N LEU A 60 -7.57 4.94 5.72
CA LEU A 60 -8.09 5.65 6.89
C LEU A 60 -9.57 5.34 7.17
N ALA A 61 -10.41 5.33 6.14
CA ALA A 61 -11.83 4.98 6.27
C ALA A 61 -12.07 3.55 6.76
N SER A 62 -11.12 2.65 6.50
CA SER A 62 -11.17 1.28 7.03
C SER A 62 -10.84 1.19 8.52
N ILE A 63 -10.16 2.18 9.09
CA ILE A 63 -9.86 2.27 10.52
C ILE A 63 -11.01 2.96 11.26
N ASP A 64 -11.68 3.91 10.61
CA ASP A 64 -12.76 4.74 11.17
C ASP A 64 -14.15 4.06 11.19
N LYS A 65 -14.25 2.79 10.77
CA LYS A 65 -15.49 2.00 10.92
C LYS A 65 -15.71 1.62 12.39
N VAL A 66 -16.38 2.50 13.12
CA VAL A 66 -17.05 2.25 14.42
C VAL A 66 -18.37 1.52 14.25
#